data_AF-A0A0D6MAQ4-F1
#
_entry.id   AF-A0A0D6MAQ4-F1
#
_cell.length_a   1.000
_cell.length_b   1.000
_cell.length_c   1.000
_cell.angle_alpha   90.00
_cell.angle_beta   90.00
_cell.angle_gamma   90.00
#
_symmetry.space_group_name_H-M   'P 1'
#
loop_
_entity.id
_entity.type
_entity.pdbx_description
1 polymer ?
#
loop_
_entity_poly.entity_id
_entity_poly.type
_entity_poly.pdbx_seq_one_letter_code
_entity_poly.pdbx_strand_id
1 'polypeptide(L)'
;MKGPREKVLFVTCAHTNPSGNDMLAAIDVDPDSKTFCQILSRVVLPNRGDEIHHSGWNACSSCHGNPSAKRTHIVLPCLNSSRIYIVNVENERDIRLEKSAYYACGEV
;
A
#
# COMPACT_ATOMS: atom_id res chain seq x y z
N MET A 1 -6.23 -23.64 -4.16
CA MET A 1 -6.08 -22.60 -3.11
C MET A 1 -5.97 -23.29 -1.77
N LYS A 2 -4.79 -23.29 -1.14
CA LYS A 2 -4.54 -23.92 0.18
C LYS A 2 -3.77 -22.98 1.14
N GLY A 3 -3.69 -21.70 0.80
CA GLY A 3 -3.06 -20.70 1.67
C GLY A 3 -3.96 -20.37 2.85
N PRO A 4 -3.40 -19.82 3.95
CA PRO A 4 -4.20 -19.30 5.04
C PRO A 4 -5.12 -18.19 4.54
N ARG A 5 -6.27 -18.05 5.18
CA ARG A 5 -7.18 -16.93 4.95
C ARG A 5 -6.50 -15.63 5.37
N GLU A 6 -6.72 -14.57 4.61
CA GLU A 6 -6.27 -13.22 4.94
C GLU A 6 -6.89 -12.72 6.24
N LYS A 7 -6.09 -11.99 7.02
CA LYS A 7 -6.52 -11.33 8.26
C LYS A 7 -6.44 -9.81 8.19
N VAL A 8 -5.71 -9.29 7.20
CA VAL A 8 -5.53 -7.85 6.96
C VAL A 8 -5.64 -7.56 5.47
N LEU A 9 -6.31 -6.47 5.12
CA LEU A 9 -6.33 -5.89 3.78
C LEU A 9 -5.60 -4.54 3.77
N PHE A 10 -4.79 -4.29 2.74
CA PHE A 10 -4.23 -2.98 2.45
C PHE A 10 -5.06 -2.32 1.35
N VAL A 11 -5.70 -1.20 1.66
CA VAL A 11 -6.70 -0.56 0.80
C VAL A 11 -6.25 0.84 0.41
N THR A 12 -6.23 1.10 -0.89
CA THR A 12 -6.00 2.43 -1.45
C THR A 12 -7.20 3.32 -1.17
N CYS A 13 -6.96 4.50 -0.62
CA CYS A 13 -7.99 5.49 -0.34
C CYS A 13 -7.64 6.80 -1.05
N ALA A 14 -8.09 6.93 -2.30
CA ALA A 14 -7.99 8.18 -3.04
C ALA A 14 -8.88 9.25 -2.40
N HIS A 15 -8.36 10.47 -2.28
CA HIS A 15 -9.09 11.60 -1.73
C HIS A 15 -9.85 12.33 -2.83
N THR A 16 -11.18 12.45 -2.69
CA THR A 16 -12.03 13.09 -3.71
C THR A 16 -11.91 14.62 -3.73
N ASN A 17 -11.51 15.23 -2.61
CA ASN A 17 -11.19 16.66 -2.56
C ASN A 17 -9.74 16.89 -3.02
N PRO A 18 -9.49 17.76 -4.03
CA PRO A 18 -8.14 18.09 -4.50
C PRO A 18 -7.20 18.67 -3.43
N SER A 19 -7.74 19.21 -2.33
CA SER A 19 -6.94 19.73 -1.22
C SER A 19 -6.55 18.66 -0.19
N GLY A 20 -7.10 17.45 -0.29
CA GLY A 20 -6.79 16.35 0.59
C GLY A 20 -5.65 15.47 0.07
N ASN A 21 -5.06 14.72 0.99
CA ASN A 21 -4.04 13.73 0.67
C ASN A 21 -4.67 12.35 0.63
N ASP A 22 -4.20 11.54 -0.32
CA ASP A 22 -4.53 10.13 -0.39
C ASP A 22 -3.91 9.36 0.79
N MET A 23 -4.41 8.15 1.06
CA MET A 23 -3.83 7.30 2.10
C MET A 23 -3.90 5.81 1.75
N LEU A 24 -2.96 5.04 2.30
CA LEU A 24 -3.07 3.58 2.38
C LEU A 24 -3.54 3.21 3.79
N ALA A 25 -4.57 2.38 3.89
CA ALA A 25 -5.08 1.87 5.17
C ALA A 25 -4.85 0.36 5.29
N ALA A 26 -4.39 -0.08 6.47
CA ALA A 26 -4.41 -1.48 6.87
C ALA A 26 -5.70 -1.74 7.65
N ILE A 27 -6.54 -2.65 7.15
CA ILE A 27 -7.87 -2.96 7.71
C ILE A 27 -7.88 -4.40 8.20
N ASP A 28 -8.32 -4.58 9.44
CA ASP A 28 -8.53 -5.89 10.04
C ASP A 28 -9.77 -6.56 9.45
N VAL A 29 -9.58 -7.74 8.88
CA VAL A 29 -10.65 -8.58 8.30
C VAL A 29 -10.74 -9.95 8.94
N ASP A 30 -10.07 -10.17 10.07
CA ASP A 30 -10.19 -11.39 10.86
C ASP A 30 -11.49 -11.35 11.70
N PRO A 31 -12.50 -12.19 11.41
CA PRO A 31 -13.77 -12.18 12.13
C PRO A 31 -13.63 -12.53 13.63
N ASP A 32 -12.53 -13.16 14.02
CA ASP A 32 -12.26 -13.52 15.42
C ASP A 32 -11.49 -12.40 16.17
N SER A 33 -11.10 -11.33 15.48
CA SER A 33 -10.36 -10.21 16.06
C SER A 33 -11.29 -9.23 16.80
N LYS A 34 -10.80 -8.68 17.93
CA LYS A 34 -11.48 -7.60 18.65
C LYS A 34 -11.57 -6.30 17.85
N THR A 35 -10.74 -6.16 16.82
CA THR A 35 -10.69 -5.00 15.93
C THR A 35 -11.25 -5.29 14.54
N PHE A 36 -12.03 -6.37 14.37
CA PHE A 36 -12.67 -6.71 13.10
C PHE A 36 -13.39 -5.50 12.48
N CYS A 37 -13.19 -5.29 11.17
CA CYS A 37 -13.71 -4.16 10.40
C CYS A 37 -13.21 -2.77 10.83
N GLN A 38 -12.07 -2.69 11.52
CA GLN A 38 -11.44 -1.42 11.89
C GLN A 38 -10.12 -1.19 11.14
N ILE A 39 -9.74 0.09 11.01
CA ILE A 39 -8.42 0.48 10.52
C ILE A 39 -7.40 0.22 11.64
N LEU A 40 -6.43 -0.64 11.39
CA LEU A 40 -5.32 -0.94 12.30
C LEU A 40 -4.28 0.17 12.30
N SER A 41 -3.91 0.64 11.11
CA SER A 41 -2.98 1.74 10.90
C SER A 41 -3.16 2.33 9.49
N ARG A 42 -2.60 3.52 9.25
CA ARG A 42 -2.68 4.19 7.95
C ARG A 42 -1.45 5.05 7.67
N VAL A 43 -1.08 5.18 6.40
CA VAL A 43 -0.13 6.20 5.92
C VAL A 43 -0.91 7.23 5.13
N VAL A 44 -0.91 8.48 5.58
CA VAL A 44 -1.34 9.62 4.76
C VAL A 44 -0.17 10.03 3.88
N LEU A 45 -0.38 10.06 2.57
CA LEU A 45 0.67 10.41 1.61
C LEU A 45 0.98 11.92 1.70
N PRO A 46 2.24 12.32 1.40
CA PRO A 46 2.67 13.69 1.63
C PRO A 46 2.14 14.69 0.60
N ASN A 47 1.81 14.24 -0.61
CA ASN A 47 1.37 15.11 -1.69
C ASN A 47 -0.13 14.99 -1.98
N ARG A 48 -0.68 16.09 -2.50
CA ARG A 48 -2.09 16.21 -2.92
C ARG A 48 -2.23 15.87 -4.39
N GLY A 49 -3.43 15.45 -4.77
CA GLY A 49 -3.79 15.21 -6.18
C GLY A 49 -3.01 14.06 -6.83
N ASP A 50 -2.59 13.06 -6.04
CA ASP A 50 -1.88 11.89 -6.53
C ASP A 50 -2.80 10.90 -7.25
N GLU A 51 -3.98 10.65 -6.68
CA GLU A 51 -4.92 9.62 -7.11
C GLU A 51 -4.27 8.23 -7.14
N ILE A 52 -3.91 7.71 -5.96
CA ILE A 52 -3.57 6.28 -5.84
C ILE A 52 -4.82 5.45 -6.16
N HIS A 53 -4.67 4.49 -7.06
CA HIS A 53 -5.81 3.71 -7.56
C HIS A 53 -5.53 2.22 -7.47
N HIS A 54 -4.63 1.73 -8.33
CA HIS A 54 -4.12 0.37 -8.25
C HIS A 54 -2.84 0.30 -7.41
N SER A 55 -2.62 -0.85 -6.81
CA SER A 55 -1.45 -1.14 -5.97
C SER A 55 -0.95 -2.55 -6.19
N GLY A 56 0.32 -2.79 -5.91
CA GLY A 56 0.93 -4.12 -6.05
C GLY A 56 1.95 -4.43 -4.96
N TRP A 57 2.27 -5.70 -4.79
CA TRP A 57 3.34 -6.14 -3.90
C TRP A 57 4.71 -6.01 -4.56
N ASN A 58 5.74 -5.69 -3.78
CA ASN A 58 7.13 -5.69 -4.26
C ASN A 58 7.63 -7.10 -4.66
N ALA A 59 7.08 -8.15 -4.06
CA ALA A 59 7.39 -9.54 -4.40
C ALA A 59 6.13 -10.39 -4.35
N CYS A 60 6.06 -11.45 -5.16
CA CYS A 60 4.93 -12.38 -5.10
C CYS A 60 5.35 -13.81 -5.43
N SER A 61 4.38 -14.69 -5.68
CA SER A 61 4.64 -16.10 -5.96
C SER A 61 5.46 -16.32 -7.22
N SER A 62 5.56 -15.33 -8.12
CA SER A 62 6.47 -15.38 -9.27
C SER A 62 7.94 -15.44 -8.88
N CYS A 63 8.30 -15.02 -7.65
CA CYS A 63 9.66 -15.13 -7.10
C CYS A 63 9.95 -16.52 -6.51
N HIS A 64 9.25 -17.56 -6.96
CA HIS A 64 9.40 -18.92 -6.43
C HIS A 64 10.87 -19.38 -6.47
N GLY A 65 11.33 -20.00 -5.37
CA GLY A 65 12.71 -20.47 -5.23
C GLY A 65 13.72 -19.40 -4.80
N ASN A 66 13.32 -18.13 -4.69
CA ASN A 66 14.18 -17.08 -4.15
C ASN A 66 13.84 -16.77 -2.67
N PRO A 67 14.65 -17.23 -1.69
CA PRO A 67 14.37 -17.02 -0.27
C PRO A 67 14.55 -15.58 0.21
N SER A 68 15.23 -14.72 -0.57
CA SER A 68 15.38 -13.30 -0.22
C SER A 68 14.17 -12.46 -0.61
N ALA A 69 13.30 -12.96 -1.49
CA ALA A 69 12.10 -12.24 -1.92
C ALA A 69 11.00 -12.33 -0.85
N LYS A 70 10.61 -11.17 -0.31
CA LYS A 70 9.57 -11.08 0.73
C LYS A 70 8.52 -10.02 0.39
N ARG A 71 7.26 -10.34 0.72
CA ARG A 71 6.12 -9.41 0.67
C ARG A 71 6.18 -8.48 1.86
N THR A 72 6.91 -7.40 1.72
CA THR A 72 7.15 -6.44 2.79
C THR A 72 6.66 -5.04 2.44
N HIS A 73 6.40 -4.77 1.15
CA HIS A 73 6.01 -3.44 0.68
C HIS A 73 4.82 -3.48 -0.28
N ILE A 74 4.00 -2.44 -0.18
CA ILE A 74 3.02 -2.06 -1.19
C ILE A 74 3.59 -0.93 -2.05
N VAL A 75 3.55 -1.13 -3.36
CA VAL A 75 3.93 -0.16 -4.39
C VAL A 75 2.67 0.57 -4.83
N LEU A 76 2.68 1.90 -4.73
CA LEU A 76 1.56 2.79 -4.99
C LEU A 76 1.91 3.79 -6.12
N PRO A 77 1.68 3.43 -7.39
CA PRO A 77 1.70 4.39 -8.49
C PRO A 77 0.52 5.35 -8.37
N CYS A 78 0.78 6.62 -8.69
CA CYS A 78 -0.19 7.71 -8.61
C CYS A 78 -0.67 8.08 -10.02
N LEU A 79 -1.97 7.97 -10.27
CA LEU A 79 -2.54 8.14 -11.61
C LEU A 79 -2.33 9.55 -12.17
N ASN A 80 -2.44 10.58 -11.32
CA ASN A 80 -2.41 11.97 -11.78
C ASN A 80 -1.03 12.63 -11.73
N SER A 81 -0.08 12.08 -10.96
CA SER A 81 1.16 12.78 -10.64
C SER A 81 2.43 12.10 -11.11
N SER A 82 2.36 10.89 -11.67
CA SER A 82 3.53 10.08 -12.01
C SER A 82 4.47 9.77 -10.83
N ARG A 83 4.02 10.02 -9.58
CA ARG A 83 4.74 9.60 -8.37
C ARG A 83 4.52 8.12 -8.10
N ILE A 84 5.52 7.51 -7.46
CA ILE A 84 5.44 6.17 -6.90
C ILE A 84 5.81 6.24 -5.43
N TYR A 85 4.93 5.74 -4.56
CA TYR A 85 5.24 5.54 -3.16
C TYR A 85 5.49 4.07 -2.85
N ILE A 86 6.44 3.82 -1.95
CA ILE A 86 6.77 2.50 -1.44
C ILE A 86 6.46 2.52 0.05
N VAL A 87 5.45 1.75 0.47
CA VAL A 87 4.98 1.68 1.86
C VAL A 87 5.39 0.35 2.45
N ASN A 88 6.13 0.36 3.55
CA ASN A 88 6.45 -0.83 4.33
C ASN A 88 5.22 -1.25 5.13
N VAL A 89 4.87 -2.53 5.01
CA VAL A 89 3.68 -3.13 5.63
C VAL A 89 4.00 -4.38 6.44
N GLU A 90 5.26 -4.59 6.83
CA GLU A 90 5.67 -5.74 7.64
C GLU A 90 5.00 -5.78 9.01
N ASN A 91 4.66 -4.60 9.54
CA ASN A 91 3.82 -4.46 10.72
C ASN A 91 2.52 -3.74 10.33
N GLU A 92 1.43 -4.50 10.22
CA GLU A 92 0.09 -3.99 9.91
C GLU A 92 -0.46 -2.96 10.91
N ARG A 93 0.13 -2.85 12.11
CA ARG A 93 -0.22 -1.85 13.13
C ARG A 93 0.68 -0.61 13.09
N ASP A 94 1.72 -0.62 12.26
CA ASP A 94 2.69 0.47 12.09
C ASP A 94 3.21 0.49 10.65
N ILE A 95 2.28 0.66 9.69
CA ILE A 95 2.67 0.84 8.30
C ILE A 95 3.31 2.21 8.09
N ARG A 96 4.33 2.31 7.25
CA ARG A 96 5.09 3.56 7.08
C ARG A 96 5.54 3.79 5.65
N LEU A 97 5.54 5.05 5.23
CA LEU A 97 6.12 5.45 3.97
C LEU A 97 7.64 5.26 4.04
N GLU A 98 8.18 4.38 3.21
CA GLU A 98 9.62 4.09 3.18
C GLU A 98 10.33 4.89 2.08
N LYS A 99 9.70 5.04 0.91
CA LYS A 99 10.28 5.80 -0.20
C LYS A 99 9.22 6.49 -1.04
N SER A 100 9.58 7.62 -1.63
CA SER A 100 8.85 8.24 -2.72
C SER A 100 9.81 8.45 -3.91
N ALA A 101 9.29 8.27 -5.12
CA ALA A 101 9.98 8.59 -6.36
C ALA A 101 9.03 9.41 -7.25
N TYR A 102 9.60 10.36 -7.98
CA TYR A 102 8.90 11.13 -9.00
C TYR A 102 9.67 10.93 -10.30
N TYR A 103 8.97 10.56 -11.35
CA TYR A 103 9.53 10.44 -12.69
C TYR A 103 8.88 11.52 -13.54
N ALA A 104 9.65 12.55 -13.90
CA ALA A 104 9.20 13.53 -14.87
C ALA A 104 9.13 12.86 -16.26
N CYS A 105 8.06 13.12 -17.02
CA CYS A 105 8.00 12.70 -18.40
C CYS A 105 9.11 13.43 -19.19
N GLY A 106 10.17 12.71 -19.62
CA GLY A 106 11.28 13.26 -20.40
C GLY A 106 12.70 12.86 -19.99
N GLU A 107 12.89 12.06 -18.93
CA GLU A 107 14.22 11.65 -18.43
C GLU A 107 14.63 10.19 -18.80
N VAL A 108 14.29 9.74 -20.02
CA VAL A 108 14.83 8.49 -20.61
C VAL A 108 15.83 8.77 -21.73
#